data_AF-A0A3B3HWK2-F1
#
_entry.id   AF-A0A3B3HWK2-F1
#
_cell.length_a   1.000
_cell.length_b   1.000
_cell.length_c   1.000
_cell.angle_alpha   90.00
_cell.angle_beta   90.00
_cell.angle_gamma   90.00
#
_symmetry.space_group_name_H-M   'P 1'
#
loop_
_entity.id
_entity.type
_entity.pdbx_description
1 polymer ?
#
loop_
_entity_poly.entity_id
_entity_poly.type
_entity_poly.pdbx_seq_one_letter_code
_entity_poly.pdbx_strand_id
1 'polypeptide(L)'
;LGIKQRSVIVALHNRLRSRVRPMAANMQKMEWDGRMAILAEKQAMRCGADLSPQNGPFSRHIGWNTHLSTHRIASFSDIIHAWFEEGNDFFFLSGKCRENAACQHYTQLVWATSSHVGCASQLCLRDGDIWEIFVCAYYPGLWDHVGGLCEIPKNPFWMSCGQHGHLNVSFCKCKCDPGFTGRFCQVRCSVQCVHGRFKEEQCSCLCHVGFGGRRCLFPSTAVI
;
A
#
# COMPACT_ATOMS: atom_id res chain seq x y z
N LEU A 1 -11.11 -5.57 -24.08
CA LEU A 1 -10.85 -6.58 -23.01
C LEU A 1 -12.13 -7.26 -22.56
N GLY A 2 -12.11 -8.60 -22.44
CA GLY A 2 -13.23 -9.42 -21.96
C GLY A 2 -13.40 -9.40 -20.43
N ILE A 3 -14.59 -9.81 -19.94
CA ILE A 3 -14.96 -9.75 -18.51
C ILE A 3 -13.95 -10.48 -17.61
N LYS A 4 -13.53 -11.69 -18.00
CA LYS A 4 -12.53 -12.47 -17.24
C LYS A 4 -11.24 -11.69 -16.99
N GLN A 5 -10.76 -10.98 -18.02
CA GLN A 5 -9.51 -10.23 -17.94
C GLN A 5 -9.64 -9.00 -17.03
N ARG A 6 -10.79 -8.32 -17.08
CA ARG A 6 -11.11 -7.20 -16.15
C ARG A 6 -11.07 -7.67 -14.70
N SER A 7 -11.68 -8.82 -14.40
CA SER A 7 -11.67 -9.42 -13.06
C SER A 7 -10.26 -9.79 -12.60
N VAL A 8 -9.43 -10.35 -13.48
CA VAL A 8 -8.02 -10.68 -13.17
C VAL A 8 -7.23 -9.42 -12.83
N ILE A 9 -7.35 -8.35 -13.64
CA ILE A 9 -6.67 -7.07 -13.41
C ILE A 9 -7.03 -6.53 -12.02
N VAL A 10 -8.32 -6.40 -11.71
CA VAL A 10 -8.78 -5.85 -10.42
C VAL A 10 -8.37 -6.74 -9.25
N ALA A 11 -8.53 -8.06 -9.37
CA ALA A 11 -8.14 -8.99 -8.31
C ALA A 11 -6.63 -8.92 -8.03
N LEU A 12 -5.81 -8.82 -9.07
CA LEU A 12 -4.37 -8.72 -8.93
C LEU A 12 -3.94 -7.40 -8.27
N HIS A 13 -4.50 -6.27 -8.71
CA HIS A 13 -4.26 -4.98 -8.05
C HIS A 13 -4.58 -5.03 -6.56
N ASN A 14 -5.77 -5.52 -6.19
CA ASN A 14 -6.17 -5.64 -4.79
C ASN A 14 -5.27 -6.58 -3.99
N ARG A 15 -4.87 -7.71 -4.59
CA ARG A 15 -3.94 -8.66 -3.96
C ARG A 15 -2.59 -7.99 -3.66
N LEU A 16 -2.02 -7.27 -4.61
CA LEU A 16 -0.72 -6.62 -4.45
C LEU A 16 -0.79 -5.44 -3.48
N ARG A 17 -1.83 -4.61 -3.57
CA ARG A 17 -2.12 -3.51 -2.64
C ARG A 17 -2.25 -3.98 -1.18
N SER A 18 -2.75 -5.20 -0.94
CA SER A 18 -2.82 -5.79 0.41
C SER A 18 -1.47 -6.29 0.96
N ARG A 19 -0.44 -6.40 0.10
CA ARG A 19 0.87 -6.98 0.44
C ARG A 19 2.00 -5.96 0.55
N VAL A 20 1.71 -4.68 0.35
CA VAL A 20 2.69 -3.60 0.45
C VAL A 20 3.40 -3.60 1.80
N ARG A 21 4.67 -3.22 1.80
CA ARG A 21 5.49 -3.08 3.00
C ARG A 21 6.18 -1.71 3.00
N PRO A 22 5.94 -0.85 4.00
CA PRO A 22 5.10 -1.07 5.19
C PRO A 22 3.60 -1.22 4.84
N MET A 23 2.84 -1.89 5.71
CA MET A 23 1.40 -2.09 5.51
C MET A 23 0.67 -0.74 5.52
N ALA A 24 -0.18 -0.52 4.53
CA ALA A 24 -0.98 0.70 4.42
C ALA A 24 -2.24 0.63 5.29
N ALA A 25 -2.56 1.74 5.97
CA ALA A 25 -3.72 1.84 6.86
C ALA A 25 -5.03 2.23 6.12
N ASN A 26 -4.91 2.95 5.00
CA ASN A 26 -6.02 3.57 4.28
C ASN A 26 -6.13 3.10 2.81
N MET A 27 -5.58 1.93 2.50
CA MET A 27 -5.57 1.39 1.14
C MET A 27 -7.00 1.08 0.68
N GLN A 28 -7.53 1.86 -0.25
CA GLN A 28 -8.86 1.62 -0.79
C GLN A 28 -8.85 0.40 -1.70
N LYS A 29 -9.92 -0.39 -1.61
CA LYS A 29 -10.18 -1.49 -2.54
C LYS A 29 -10.46 -0.91 -3.92
N MET A 30 -9.84 -1.49 -4.92
CA MET A 30 -9.97 -1.08 -6.31
C MET A 30 -11.09 -1.85 -7.01
N GLU A 31 -11.82 -1.16 -7.86
CA GLU A 31 -12.93 -1.70 -8.68
C GLU A 31 -12.75 -1.32 -10.15
N TRP A 32 -13.41 -2.06 -11.04
CA TRP A 32 -13.36 -1.77 -12.47
C TRP A 32 -14.27 -0.60 -12.82
N ASP A 33 -13.74 0.44 -13.49
CA ASP A 33 -14.52 1.55 -14.02
C ASP A 33 -14.47 1.57 -15.55
N GLY A 34 -15.65 1.50 -16.18
CA GLY A 34 -15.78 1.53 -17.65
C GLY A 34 -15.31 2.84 -18.28
N ARG A 35 -15.45 3.98 -17.60
CA ARG A 35 -14.96 5.29 -18.07
C ARG A 35 -13.43 5.30 -18.09
N MET A 36 -12.79 4.74 -17.06
CA MET A 36 -11.33 4.59 -17.06
C MET A 36 -10.86 3.68 -18.19
N ALA A 37 -11.61 2.60 -18.49
CA ALA A 37 -11.26 1.70 -19.58
C ALA A 37 -11.33 2.39 -20.95
N ILE A 38 -12.34 3.23 -21.18
CA ILE A 38 -12.47 4.05 -22.41
C ILE A 38 -11.30 5.03 -22.53
N LEU A 39 -10.89 5.65 -21.43
CA LEU A 39 -9.75 6.56 -21.43
C LEU A 39 -8.43 5.83 -21.71
N ALA A 40 -8.22 4.67 -21.09
CA ALA A 40 -7.07 3.81 -21.36
C ALA A 40 -7.03 3.35 -22.82
N GLU A 41 -8.17 3.03 -23.43
CA GLU A 41 -8.28 2.66 -24.84
C GLU A 41 -7.88 3.81 -25.77
N LYS A 42 -8.43 5.01 -25.54
CA LYS A 42 -8.04 6.21 -26.30
C LYS A 42 -6.56 6.52 -26.18
N GLN A 43 -5.96 6.22 -25.03
CA GLN A 43 -4.53 6.42 -24.81
C GLN A 43 -3.69 5.32 -25.50
N ALA A 44 -4.13 4.06 -25.44
CA ALA A 44 -3.46 2.94 -26.10
C ALA A 44 -3.45 3.09 -27.63
N MET A 45 -4.53 3.62 -28.21
CA MET A 45 -4.63 3.94 -29.66
C MET A 45 -3.55 4.90 -30.16
N ARG A 46 -2.89 5.66 -29.28
CA ARG A 46 -1.81 6.59 -29.65
C ARG A 46 -0.46 5.92 -29.79
N CYS A 47 -0.34 4.65 -29.40
CA CYS A 47 0.87 3.86 -29.59
C CYS A 47 2.16 4.50 -29.05
N GLY A 48 2.07 5.25 -27.96
CA GLY A 48 3.22 5.90 -27.34
C GLY A 48 3.70 7.19 -28.02
N ALA A 49 2.92 7.76 -28.95
CA ALA A 49 3.14 9.14 -29.39
C ALA A 49 3.03 10.10 -28.19
N ASP A 50 3.91 11.11 -28.20
CA ASP A 50 4.31 11.89 -27.03
C ASP A 50 3.14 12.43 -26.18
N LEU A 51 3.28 12.28 -24.86
CA LEU A 51 2.29 12.60 -23.84
C LEU A 51 2.34 14.10 -23.54
N SER A 52 1.66 14.92 -24.33
CA SER A 52 1.05 16.10 -23.70
C SER A 52 -0.26 15.64 -23.06
N PRO A 53 -0.41 15.66 -21.72
CA PRO A 53 -1.65 15.30 -21.07
C PRO A 53 -2.75 16.17 -21.69
N GLN A 54 -3.84 15.55 -22.13
CA GLN A 54 -4.97 16.31 -22.66
C GLN A 54 -5.39 17.32 -21.59
N ASN A 55 -5.16 18.60 -21.86
CA ASN A 55 -5.36 19.77 -20.98
C ASN A 55 -6.86 20.00 -20.68
N GLY A 56 -7.51 19.01 -20.07
CA GLY A 56 -8.85 19.09 -19.53
C GLY A 56 -8.79 19.12 -17.99
N PRO A 57 -9.66 19.89 -17.31
CA PRO A 57 -9.68 19.96 -15.84
C PRO A 57 -9.93 18.59 -15.18
N PHE A 58 -10.64 17.68 -15.85
CA PHE A 58 -10.84 16.28 -15.40
C PHE A 58 -9.62 15.39 -15.64
N SER A 59 -8.84 15.65 -16.69
CA SER A 59 -7.64 14.87 -16.98
C SER A 59 -6.62 14.95 -15.87
N ARG A 60 -6.61 16.03 -15.07
CA ARG A 60 -5.75 16.22 -13.88
C ARG A 60 -6.17 15.38 -12.67
N HIS A 61 -7.10 14.43 -12.81
CA HIS A 61 -7.53 13.55 -11.71
C HIS A 61 -7.44 12.04 -12.06
N ILE A 62 -6.88 11.68 -13.21
CA ILE A 62 -6.64 10.30 -13.70
C ILE A 62 -5.15 9.83 -13.69
N GLY A 63 -4.81 8.86 -12.86
CA GLY A 63 -3.49 8.26 -12.86
C GLY A 63 -3.24 7.42 -14.11
N TRP A 64 -1.99 7.27 -14.54
CA TRP A 64 -1.64 6.48 -15.74
C TRP A 64 -0.47 5.56 -15.48
N ASN A 65 -0.61 4.28 -15.82
CA ASN A 65 0.51 3.37 -16.04
C ASN A 65 0.49 2.89 -17.48
N THR A 66 1.67 2.86 -18.10
CA THR A 66 1.84 2.40 -19.48
C THR A 66 3.01 1.43 -19.55
N HIS A 67 2.87 0.39 -20.38
CA HIS A 67 3.95 -0.55 -20.66
C HIS A 67 3.93 -0.89 -22.14
N LEU A 68 5.11 -0.90 -22.76
CA LEU A 68 5.28 -1.31 -24.15
C LEU A 68 6.06 -2.62 -24.17
N SER A 69 5.50 -3.64 -24.80
CA SER A 69 6.13 -4.95 -24.93
C SER A 69 6.03 -5.43 -26.37
N THR A 70 6.89 -6.37 -26.74
CA THR A 70 6.74 -7.10 -28.00
C THR A 70 5.44 -7.91 -27.98
N HIS A 71 4.75 -7.99 -29.12
CA HIS A 71 3.43 -8.62 -29.16
C HIS A 71 3.49 -10.08 -28.70
N ARG A 72 2.51 -10.49 -27.86
CA ARG A 72 2.35 -11.83 -27.27
C ARG A 72 3.41 -12.27 -26.25
N ILE A 73 4.34 -11.40 -25.86
CA ILE A 73 5.33 -11.75 -24.84
C ILE A 73 4.81 -11.48 -23.43
N ALA A 74 3.93 -10.50 -23.26
CA ALA A 74 3.43 -10.09 -21.94
C ALA A 74 1.91 -10.14 -21.85
N SER A 75 1.41 -10.52 -20.67
CA SER A 75 0.01 -10.36 -20.28
C SER A 75 -0.16 -9.20 -19.28
N PHE A 76 -1.40 -8.78 -19.05
CA PHE A 76 -1.68 -7.83 -17.96
C PHE A 76 -1.17 -8.32 -16.60
N SER A 77 -1.18 -9.63 -16.34
CA SER A 77 -0.67 -10.16 -15.08
C SER A 77 0.82 -9.90 -14.93
N ASP A 78 1.59 -10.20 -15.99
CA ASP A 78 3.05 -10.03 -16.00
C ASP A 78 3.43 -8.56 -15.85
N ILE A 79 2.71 -7.68 -16.54
CA ILE A 79 2.95 -6.23 -16.52
C ILE A 79 2.62 -5.63 -15.16
N ILE A 80 1.49 -6.00 -14.56
CA ILE A 80 1.10 -5.52 -13.23
C ILE A 80 2.10 -6.00 -12.17
N HIS A 81 2.63 -7.22 -12.31
CA HIS A 81 3.71 -7.70 -11.45
C HIS A 81 4.99 -6.89 -11.67
N ALA A 82 5.41 -6.66 -12.91
CA ALA A 82 6.60 -5.85 -13.21
C ALA A 82 6.50 -4.43 -12.62
N TRP A 83 5.34 -3.77 -12.76
CA TRP A 83 5.08 -2.48 -12.12
C TRP A 83 5.15 -2.54 -10.60
N PHE A 84 4.75 -3.66 -9.98
CA PHE A 84 4.84 -3.82 -8.53
C PHE A 84 6.28 -4.05 -8.05
N GLU A 85 7.09 -4.77 -8.82
CA GLU A 85 8.49 -5.05 -8.49
C GLU A 85 9.38 -3.80 -8.48
N GLU A 86 8.99 -2.73 -9.18
CA GLU A 86 9.63 -1.41 -9.04
C GLU A 86 9.63 -0.90 -7.58
N GLY A 87 8.72 -1.41 -6.74
CA GLY A 87 8.68 -1.13 -5.30
C GLY A 87 9.95 -1.57 -4.54
N ASN A 88 10.76 -2.48 -5.09
CA ASN A 88 12.07 -2.85 -4.53
C ASN A 88 13.09 -1.71 -4.59
N ASP A 89 12.86 -0.75 -5.49
CA ASP A 89 13.69 0.45 -5.65
C ASP A 89 13.05 1.69 -5.02
N PHE A 90 11.87 1.57 -4.41
CA PHE A 90 11.15 2.68 -3.80
C PHE A 90 11.42 2.78 -2.29
N PHE A 91 11.97 3.92 -1.87
CA PHE A 91 12.20 4.21 -0.46
C PHE A 91 11.01 4.94 0.16
N PHE A 92 10.13 4.20 0.83
CA PHE A 92 8.91 4.75 1.44
C PHE A 92 9.15 5.88 2.44
N LEU A 93 10.27 5.88 3.17
CA LEU A 93 10.55 6.93 4.16
C LEU A 93 10.87 8.27 3.51
N SER A 94 11.58 8.26 2.38
CA SER A 94 11.96 9.47 1.66
C SER A 94 10.97 9.82 0.55
N GLY A 95 10.09 8.88 0.17
CA GLY A 95 9.23 9.00 -1.00
C GLY A 95 9.99 9.03 -2.32
N LYS A 96 11.26 8.60 -2.33
CA LYS A 96 12.14 8.66 -3.50
C LYS A 96 12.39 7.29 -4.11
N CYS A 97 12.57 7.27 -5.42
CA CYS A 97 13.18 6.13 -6.09
C CYS A 97 14.68 6.07 -5.79
N ARG A 98 15.24 4.87 -5.86
CA ARG A 98 16.67 4.66 -6.02
C ARG A 98 17.16 5.45 -7.25
N GLU A 99 18.36 5.98 -7.13
CA GLU A 99 18.99 6.72 -8.21
C GLU A 99 19.07 5.85 -9.47
N ASN A 100 18.69 6.41 -10.62
CA ASN A 100 18.57 5.74 -11.92
C ASN A 100 17.55 4.59 -12.01
N ALA A 101 16.67 4.43 -11.01
CA ALA A 101 15.54 3.49 -11.07
C ALA A 101 14.22 4.21 -11.39
N ALA A 102 13.28 3.46 -11.96
CA ALA A 102 11.91 3.91 -12.17
C ALA A 102 10.97 3.21 -11.19
N CYS A 103 10.13 3.98 -10.50
CA CYS A 103 9.12 3.45 -9.58
C CYS A 103 7.79 4.20 -9.64
N GLN A 104 7.59 4.94 -10.72
CA GLN A 104 6.36 5.68 -11.01
C GLN A 104 5.16 4.75 -11.22
N HIS A 105 5.36 3.55 -11.77
CA HIS A 105 4.25 2.62 -11.96
C HIS A 105 3.86 1.97 -10.64
N TYR A 106 4.86 1.65 -9.81
CA TYR A 106 4.64 1.16 -8.45
C TYR A 106 3.79 2.14 -7.63
N THR A 107 4.20 3.41 -7.54
CA THR A 107 3.52 4.40 -6.69
C THR A 107 2.07 4.60 -7.10
N GLN A 108 1.77 4.61 -8.39
CA GLN A 108 0.40 4.68 -8.88
C GLN A 108 -0.41 3.39 -8.58
N LEU A 109 0.19 2.21 -8.77
CA LEU A 109 -0.46 0.93 -8.50
C LEU A 109 -0.86 0.82 -7.01
N VAL A 110 0.00 1.30 -6.11
CA VAL A 110 -0.23 1.28 -4.66
C VAL A 110 -0.80 2.57 -4.09
N TRP A 111 -1.30 3.47 -4.95
CA TRP A 111 -1.83 4.74 -4.49
C TRP A 111 -3.10 4.56 -3.65
N ALA A 112 -3.06 4.96 -2.38
CA ALA A 112 -4.06 4.56 -1.40
C ALA A 112 -5.49 4.99 -1.78
N THR A 113 -5.65 6.18 -2.35
CA THR A 113 -6.96 6.74 -2.70
C THR A 113 -7.49 6.28 -4.06
N SER A 114 -6.63 5.73 -4.94
CA SER A 114 -7.07 5.19 -6.23
C SER A 114 -7.95 3.95 -6.00
N SER A 115 -9.25 4.12 -6.20
CA SER A 115 -10.28 3.08 -5.99
C SER A 115 -10.87 2.56 -7.29
N HIS A 116 -10.58 3.18 -8.42
CA HIS A 116 -11.13 2.80 -9.72
C HIS A 116 -9.98 2.58 -10.71
N VAL A 117 -10.07 1.51 -11.49
CA VAL A 117 -9.13 1.20 -12.57
C VAL A 117 -9.86 0.77 -13.82
N GLY A 118 -9.34 1.17 -14.97
CA GLY A 118 -9.72 0.63 -16.26
C GLY A 118 -8.52 0.57 -17.18
N CYS A 119 -8.38 -0.52 -17.90
CA CYS A 119 -7.22 -0.77 -18.75
C CYS A 119 -7.62 -1.13 -20.17
N ALA A 120 -6.67 -0.97 -21.09
CA ALA A 120 -6.76 -1.39 -22.48
C ALA A 120 -5.38 -1.82 -22.99
N SER A 121 -5.36 -2.67 -24.01
CA SER A 121 -4.15 -2.92 -24.80
C SER A 121 -4.43 -2.69 -26.28
N GLN A 122 -3.39 -2.32 -27.02
CA GLN A 122 -3.47 -2.01 -28.44
C GLN A 122 -2.20 -2.49 -29.15
N LEU A 123 -2.37 -3.03 -30.36
CA LEU A 123 -1.24 -3.35 -31.23
C LEU A 123 -0.77 -2.11 -31.98
N CYS A 124 0.55 -1.95 -32.01
CA CYS A 124 1.25 -0.78 -32.51
C CYS A 124 2.39 -1.21 -33.43
N LEU A 125 2.40 -0.69 -34.65
CA LEU A 125 3.50 -0.89 -35.59
C LEU A 125 4.56 0.17 -35.32
N ARG A 126 5.79 -0.27 -35.03
CA ARG A 126 6.93 0.61 -34.79
C ARG A 126 8.16 0.03 -35.45
N ASP A 127 8.77 0.81 -36.34
CA ASP A 127 10.00 0.46 -37.06
C ASP A 127 9.96 -0.91 -37.78
N GLY A 128 8.77 -1.31 -38.25
CA GLY A 128 8.54 -2.58 -38.95
C GLY A 128 8.13 -3.75 -38.05
N ASP A 129 8.23 -3.59 -36.73
CA ASP A 129 7.87 -4.62 -35.75
C ASP A 129 6.49 -4.37 -35.13
N ILE A 130 5.83 -5.46 -34.71
CA ILE A 130 4.53 -5.41 -34.01
C ILE A 130 4.79 -5.40 -32.50
N TRP A 131 4.44 -4.27 -31.90
CA TRP A 131 4.46 -4.06 -30.45
C TRP A 131 3.04 -4.07 -29.89
N GLU A 132 2.91 -4.31 -28.61
CA GLU A 132 1.67 -4.21 -27.86
C GLU A 132 1.86 -3.23 -26.69
N ILE A 133 1.05 -2.18 -26.68
CA ILE A 133 1.01 -1.22 -25.58
C ILE A 133 -0.11 -1.58 -24.63
N PHE A 134 0.16 -1.53 -23.34
CA PHE A 134 -0.77 -1.77 -22.26
C PHE A 134 -0.90 -0.50 -21.44
N VAL A 135 -2.14 -0.04 -21.25
CA VAL A 135 -2.44 1.20 -20.53
C VAL A 135 -3.47 0.90 -19.45
N CYS A 136 -3.23 1.41 -18.25
CA CYS A 136 -4.21 1.44 -17.17
C CYS A 136 -4.39 2.89 -16.69
N ALA A 137 -5.65 3.30 -16.60
CA ALA A 137 -6.09 4.57 -16.04
C ALA A 137 -6.67 4.34 -14.64
N TYR A 138 -6.32 5.22 -13.71
CA TYR A 138 -6.69 5.11 -12.28
C TYR A 138 -7.44 6.34 -11.82
N TYR A 139 -8.44 6.19 -10.97
CA TYR A 139 -9.15 7.32 -10.40
C TYR A 139 -9.44 7.16 -8.89
N PRO A 140 -9.23 8.21 -8.10
CA PRO A 140 -8.40 9.39 -8.39
C PRO A 140 -6.95 8.98 -8.63
N GLY A 141 -6.25 9.69 -9.51
CA GLY A 141 -4.83 9.45 -9.79
C GLY A 141 -3.88 10.14 -8.82
N LEU A 142 -2.60 9.90 -9.04
CA LEU A 142 -1.51 10.64 -8.43
C LEU A 142 -1.39 12.03 -9.08
N TRP A 143 -1.93 13.07 -8.42
CA TRP A 143 -1.90 14.45 -8.90
C TRP A 143 -1.26 15.34 -7.87
N ASP A 144 0.03 15.58 -8.08
CA ASP A 144 0.83 16.62 -7.47
C ASP A 144 0.84 16.65 -5.93
N HIS A 145 1.75 15.87 -5.34
CA HIS A 145 2.28 16.19 -4.02
C HIS A 145 3.81 16.16 -4.07
N VAL A 146 4.40 17.33 -4.25
CA VAL A 146 5.63 17.72 -3.54
C VAL A 146 5.31 17.67 -2.05
N GLY A 147 5.40 16.48 -1.47
CA GLY A 147 5.07 16.21 -0.08
C GLY A 147 5.38 14.76 0.23
N GLY A 148 6.17 14.51 1.27
CA GLY A 148 6.42 13.15 1.73
C GLY A 148 5.10 12.43 2.03
N LEU A 149 5.12 11.09 2.09
CA LEU A 149 3.94 10.23 2.23
C LEU A 149 2.95 10.58 3.38
N CYS A 150 3.29 11.51 4.27
CA CYS A 150 2.38 12.05 5.28
C CYS A 150 1.46 13.18 4.78
N GLU A 151 1.67 13.73 3.59
CA GLU A 151 0.96 14.93 3.09
C GLU A 151 0.31 14.70 1.71
N ILE A 152 -0.54 13.67 1.62
CA ILE A 152 -1.49 13.51 0.51
C ILE A 152 -2.90 13.67 1.09
N PRO A 153 -3.76 14.48 0.46
CA PRO A 153 -4.73 15.31 1.13
C PRO A 153 -5.97 14.47 1.45
N LYS A 154 -6.24 14.34 2.76
CA LYS A 154 -7.24 13.46 3.37
C LYS A 154 -6.90 11.97 3.32
N ASN A 155 -5.75 11.61 3.89
CA ASN A 155 -5.65 10.33 4.61
C ASN A 155 -6.59 10.40 5.84
N PRO A 156 -7.70 9.63 5.90
CA PRO A 156 -8.59 9.66 7.05
C PRO A 156 -8.13 8.73 8.19
N PHE A 157 -6.90 8.22 8.19
CA PHE A 157 -6.34 7.63 9.39
C PHE A 157 -4.86 7.96 9.48
N TRP A 158 -4.57 9.09 10.13
CA TRP A 158 -3.48 9.11 11.10
C TRP A 158 -3.55 7.78 11.86
N MET A 159 -2.47 7.00 11.89
CA MET A 159 -2.35 6.06 12.99
C MET A 159 -2.23 6.91 14.25
N SER A 160 -3.35 7.31 14.83
CA SER A 160 -3.37 7.86 16.17
C SER A 160 -3.16 6.69 17.09
N CYS A 161 -2.06 6.74 17.82
CA CYS A 161 -2.03 6.02 19.08
C CYS A 161 -3.19 6.57 19.92
N GLY A 162 -3.83 5.72 20.73
CA GLY A 162 -4.82 6.19 21.69
C GLY A 162 -4.24 7.29 22.59
N GLN A 163 -5.04 7.87 23.49
CA GLN A 163 -4.59 8.94 24.40
C GLN A 163 -3.33 8.62 25.23
N HIS A 164 -2.86 7.38 25.20
CA HIS A 164 -1.75 6.83 25.97
C HIS A 164 -0.62 6.27 25.09
N GLY A 165 -0.33 6.92 23.97
CA GLY A 165 0.81 6.54 23.15
C GLY A 165 1.24 7.59 22.15
N HIS A 166 2.47 7.44 21.67
CA HIS A 166 3.09 8.32 20.69
C HIS A 166 3.41 7.56 19.41
N LEU A 167 3.00 8.10 18.26
CA LEU A 167 3.28 7.50 16.96
C LEU A 167 4.75 7.74 16.60
N ASN A 168 5.51 6.67 16.44
CA ASN A 168 6.80 6.76 15.79
C ASN A 168 6.59 6.78 14.28
N VAL A 169 6.71 7.97 13.70
CA VAL A 169 6.47 8.23 12.27
C VAL A 169 7.49 7.55 11.37
N SER A 170 8.71 7.30 11.87
CA SER A 170 9.78 6.63 11.11
C SER A 170 9.55 5.11 10.95
N PHE A 171 8.81 4.48 11.86
CA PHE A 171 8.55 3.03 11.83
C PHE A 171 7.07 2.67 11.72
N CYS A 172 6.17 3.66 11.66
CA CYS A 172 4.72 3.45 11.62
C CYS A 172 4.25 2.51 12.76
N LYS A 173 4.75 2.72 13.98
CA LYS A 173 4.37 1.97 15.18
C LYS A 173 4.05 2.91 16.34
N CYS A 174 3.04 2.57 17.13
CA CYS A 174 2.76 3.25 18.37
C CYS A 174 3.69 2.78 19.48
N LYS A 175 4.33 3.75 20.15
CA LYS A 175 5.00 3.54 21.43
C LYS A 175 4.00 3.88 22.53
N CYS A 176 3.65 2.92 23.37
CA CYS A 176 2.66 3.12 24.41
C CYS A 176 3.28 3.71 25.68
N ASP A 177 2.50 4.52 26.38
CA ASP A 177 2.85 5.00 27.72
C ASP A 177 2.86 3.83 28.72
N PRO A 178 3.58 3.95 29.84
CA PRO A 178 3.62 2.91 30.87
C PRO A 178 2.21 2.50 31.31
N GLY A 179 1.94 1.20 31.29
CA GLY A 179 0.62 0.65 31.64
C GLY A 179 -0.39 0.62 30.49
N PHE A 180 0.03 0.82 29.24
CA PHE A 180 -0.79 0.61 28.04
C PHE A 180 -0.10 -0.31 27.03
N THR A 181 -0.88 -1.09 26.30
CA THR A 181 -0.38 -2.02 25.27
C THR A 181 -1.37 -2.14 24.09
N GLY A 182 -1.01 -2.97 23.12
CA GLY A 182 -1.77 -3.18 21.88
C GLY A 182 -1.26 -2.35 20.72
N ARG A 183 -1.72 -2.69 19.50
CA ARG A 183 -1.28 -2.04 18.25
C ARG A 183 -1.47 -0.52 18.26
N PHE A 184 -2.45 -0.01 19.00
CA PHE A 184 -2.80 1.41 19.10
C PHE A 184 -2.79 1.92 20.54
N CYS A 185 -2.13 1.22 21.49
CA CYS A 185 -2.10 1.62 22.91
C CYS A 185 -3.48 1.75 23.56
N GLN A 186 -4.44 0.96 23.07
CA GLN A 186 -5.83 0.99 23.52
C GLN A 186 -6.11 0.08 24.72
N VAL A 187 -5.20 -0.84 25.04
CA VAL A 187 -5.38 -1.83 26.10
C VAL A 187 -4.68 -1.33 27.35
N ARG A 188 -5.44 -1.07 28.42
CA ARG A 188 -4.87 -0.69 29.73
C ARG A 188 -4.34 -1.93 30.45
N CYS A 189 -3.09 -1.85 30.89
CA CYS A 189 -2.33 -2.85 31.59
C CYS A 189 -1.97 -2.36 32.99
N SER A 190 -2.90 -2.54 33.92
CA SER A 190 -2.77 -2.10 35.33
C SER A 190 -2.46 -3.27 36.27
N VAL A 191 -1.58 -4.20 35.88
CA VAL A 191 -1.32 -5.40 36.69
C VAL A 191 -0.25 -5.08 37.74
N GLN A 192 -0.67 -4.98 39.01
CA GLN A 192 0.27 -4.90 40.14
C GLN A 192 0.76 -6.30 40.51
N CYS A 193 2.05 -6.54 40.33
CA CYS A 193 2.73 -7.76 40.74
C CYS A 193 3.15 -7.64 42.20
N VAL A 194 2.65 -8.53 43.08
CA VAL A 194 2.95 -8.48 44.52
C VAL A 194 4.33 -9.09 44.77
N HIS A 195 4.52 -10.36 44.39
CA HIS A 195 5.81 -11.06 44.49
C HIS A 195 6.39 -11.35 43.11
N GLY A 196 6.65 -10.29 42.33
CA GLY A 196 7.20 -10.44 40.99
C GLY A 196 7.52 -9.12 40.31
N ARG A 197 8.07 -9.20 39.11
CA ARG A 197 8.36 -8.04 38.26
C ARG A 197 7.32 -7.93 37.15
N PHE A 198 6.89 -6.71 36.85
CA PHE A 198 5.97 -6.45 35.75
C PHE A 198 6.71 -6.48 34.41
N LYS A 199 6.15 -7.17 33.42
CA LYS A 199 6.67 -7.24 32.05
C LYS A 199 5.74 -6.46 31.12
N GLU A 200 6.16 -5.24 30.77
CA GLU A 200 5.38 -4.28 29.99
C GLU A 200 4.96 -4.83 28.62
N GLU A 201 5.90 -5.47 27.90
CA GLU A 201 5.71 -6.06 26.58
C GLU A 201 4.56 -7.08 26.52
N GLN A 202 4.34 -7.83 27.59
CA GLN A 202 3.40 -8.96 27.65
C GLN A 202 2.22 -8.71 28.59
N CYS A 203 2.19 -7.54 29.25
CA CYS A 203 1.15 -7.20 30.23
C CYS A 203 0.98 -8.28 31.31
N SER A 204 2.09 -8.86 31.76
CA SER A 204 2.11 -10.02 32.65
C SER A 204 3.10 -9.85 33.79
N CYS A 205 2.86 -10.54 34.90
CA CYS A 205 3.82 -10.60 36.01
C CYS A 205 4.77 -11.80 35.85
N LEU A 206 6.06 -11.55 35.99
CA LEU A 206 7.07 -12.58 36.17
C LEU A 206 7.24 -12.81 37.68
N CYS A 207 6.70 -13.91 38.19
CA CYS A 207 6.70 -14.20 39.62
C CYS A 207 8.08 -14.64 40.11
N HIS A 208 8.43 -14.22 41.33
CA HIS A 208 9.58 -14.76 42.04
C HIS A 208 9.36 -16.24 42.37
N VAL A 209 10.46 -16.97 42.59
CA VAL A 209 10.43 -18.40 42.93
C VAL A 209 9.54 -18.62 44.16
N GLY A 210 8.63 -19.60 44.07
CA GLY A 210 7.65 -19.90 45.13
C GLY A 210 6.36 -19.10 45.08
N PHE A 211 6.14 -18.24 44.06
CA PHE A 211 4.90 -17.49 43.87
C PHE A 211 4.32 -17.68 42.46
N GLY A 212 3.00 -17.63 42.33
CA GLY A 212 2.27 -17.91 41.09
C GLY A 212 0.97 -17.14 40.92
N GLY A 213 0.36 -17.31 39.75
CA GLY A 213 -0.86 -16.61 39.34
C GLY A 213 -0.59 -15.25 38.68
N ARG A 214 -1.65 -14.67 38.10
CA ARG A 214 -1.58 -13.47 37.23
C ARG A 214 -0.97 -12.22 37.89
N ARG A 215 -1.00 -12.14 39.22
CA ARG A 215 -0.43 -11.04 40.05
C ARG A 215 0.67 -11.49 41.01
N CYS A 216 1.10 -12.76 40.93
CA CYS A 216 2.07 -13.34 41.86
C CYS A 216 1.64 -13.19 43.33
N LEU A 217 0.35 -13.40 43.61
CA LEU A 217 -0.23 -13.26 44.95
C LEU A 217 -0.17 -14.58 45.72
N PHE A 218 -0.21 -15.70 45.01
CA PHE A 218 -0.37 -17.00 45.63
C PHE A 218 1.00 -17.67 45.78
N PRO A 219 1.31 -18.25 46.94
CA PRO A 219 2.42 -19.18 47.06
C PRO A 219 2.22 -20.32 46.05
N SER A 220 3.14 -20.47 45.12
CA SER A 220 3.13 -21.59 44.19
C SER A 220 3.76 -22.77 44.91
N THR A 221 2.96 -23.78 45.20
CA THR A 221 3.44 -25.07 45.73
C THR A 221 4.11 -25.94 44.67
N ALA A 222 4.47 -25.37 43.50
CA ALA A 222 5.35 -26.01 42.53
C ALA A 222 6.77 -26.05 43.12
N VAL A 223 6.97 -27.03 43.99
CA VAL A 223 8.28 -27.57 44.34
C VAL A 223 8.75 -28.38 43.13
N ILE A 224 10.04 -28.18 42.80
CA ILE A 224 10.84 -28.71 41.68
C ILE A 224 10.93 -27.77 40.48
#